data_AF-A0A522WGD6-F1
#
_entry.id   AF-A0A522WGD6-F1
#
_cell.length_a   1.000
_cell.length_b   1.000
_cell.length_c   1.000
_cell.angle_alpha   90.00
_cell.angle_beta   90.00
_cell.angle_gamma   90.00
#
_symmetry.space_group_name_H-M   'P 1'
#
loop_
_entity.id
_entity.type
_entity.pdbx_description
1 polymer ?
#
loop_
_entity_poly.entity_id
_entity_poly.type
_entity_poly.pdbx_seq_one_letter_code
_entity_poly.pdbx_strand_id
1 'polypeptide(L)'
;MKTFAALAVAAALLGTSLPAVADGVLTANYGGQITETADGWRIEFAVRDGGVRAWVRDHGDKPVAATGKATLLVGGKKLDVPLKADGEVLTA
;
A
#
# COMPACT_ATOMS: atom_id res chain seq x y z
N MET A 1 20.46 -30.41 -38.27
CA MET A 1 20.94 -29.19 -37.59
C MET A 1 19.92 -28.04 -37.58
N LYS A 2 19.09 -27.84 -38.63
CA LYS A 2 18.13 -26.72 -38.70
C LYS A 2 16.92 -26.83 -37.75
N THR A 3 16.54 -28.04 -37.35
CA THR A 3 15.39 -28.30 -36.46
C THR A 3 15.66 -28.02 -34.98
N PHE A 4 16.90 -28.17 -34.53
CA PHE A 4 17.30 -27.91 -33.14
C PHE A 4 17.33 -26.41 -32.81
N ALA A 5 17.67 -25.56 -33.78
CA ALA A 5 17.65 -24.10 -33.62
C ALA A 5 16.22 -23.56 -33.44
N ALA A 6 15.23 -24.16 -34.10
CA ALA A 6 13.82 -23.74 -34.00
C ALA A 6 13.22 -24.06 -32.62
N LEU A 7 13.58 -25.20 -32.01
CA LEU A 7 13.12 -25.56 -30.66
C LEU A 7 13.69 -24.64 -29.57
N ALA A 8 14.94 -24.22 -29.70
CA ALA A 8 15.60 -23.36 -28.73
C ALA A 8 14.98 -21.94 -28.68
N VAL A 9 14.56 -21.41 -29.84
CA VAL A 9 13.90 -20.10 -29.93
C VAL A 9 12.48 -20.14 -29.35
N ALA A 10 11.73 -21.24 -29.58
CA ALA A 10 10.39 -21.40 -29.02
C ALA A 10 10.40 -21.51 -27.48
N ALA A 11 11.39 -22.18 -26.90
CA ALA A 11 11.55 -22.28 -25.45
C ALA A 11 11.94 -20.93 -24.80
N ALA A 12 12.74 -20.11 -25.48
CA ALA A 12 13.14 -18.79 -25.00
C ALA A 12 11.98 -17.77 -24.98
N LEU A 13 10.99 -17.93 -25.87
CA LEU A 13 9.82 -17.06 -25.95
C LEU A 13 8.73 -17.37 -24.89
N LEU A 14 8.77 -18.54 -24.28
CA LEU A 14 7.80 -18.96 -23.24
C LEU A 14 8.25 -18.62 -21.81
N GLY A 15 9.51 -18.20 -21.62
CA GLY A 15 10.13 -18.10 -20.30
C GLY A 15 10.08 -16.73 -19.60
N THR A 16 9.59 -15.67 -20.24
CA THR A 16 9.82 -14.29 -19.73
C THR A 16 8.64 -13.62 -19.06
N SER A 17 7.45 -14.22 -19.07
CA SER A 17 6.31 -13.69 -18.30
C SER A 17 6.07 -14.57 -17.07
N LEU A 18 6.98 -14.49 -16.08
CA LEU A 18 6.54 -14.76 -14.71
C LEU A 18 5.36 -13.82 -14.46
N PRO A 19 4.19 -14.32 -14.02
CA PRO A 19 3.12 -13.42 -13.65
C PRO A 19 3.69 -12.50 -12.58
N ALA A 20 3.61 -11.18 -12.82
CA ALA A 20 3.68 -10.24 -11.73
C ALA A 20 2.61 -10.72 -10.74
N VAL A 21 3.05 -11.25 -9.60
CA VAL A 21 2.17 -11.56 -8.48
C VAL A 21 1.59 -10.22 -8.07
N ALA A 22 0.44 -9.87 -8.64
CA ALA A 22 -0.36 -8.77 -8.13
C ALA A 22 -0.71 -9.16 -6.69
N ASP A 23 -0.39 -8.31 -5.72
CA ASP A 23 -0.50 -8.55 -4.27
C ASP A 23 -1.94 -8.72 -3.76
N GLY A 24 -2.85 -9.12 -4.64
CA GLY A 24 -4.26 -9.31 -4.36
C GLY A 24 -4.99 -8.00 -4.20
N VAL A 25 -6.22 -8.11 -3.72
CA VAL A 25 -7.03 -6.94 -3.37
C VAL A 25 -6.45 -6.33 -2.09
N LEU A 26 -6.08 -5.06 -2.15
CA LEU A 26 -5.63 -4.31 -0.99
C LEU A 26 -6.70 -4.36 0.11
N THR A 27 -6.36 -4.99 1.24
CA THR A 27 -7.31 -5.26 2.32
C THR A 27 -6.89 -4.50 3.57
N ALA A 28 -7.85 -3.81 4.18
CA ALA A 28 -7.62 -3.08 5.43
C ALA A 28 -7.37 -4.06 6.59
N ASN A 29 -6.32 -3.81 7.37
CA ASN A 29 -5.94 -4.62 8.54
C ASN A 29 -6.73 -4.24 9.80
N TYR A 30 -7.17 -2.98 9.87
CA TYR A 30 -7.80 -2.38 11.05
C TYR A 30 -9.26 -1.98 10.83
N GLY A 31 -9.88 -2.47 9.75
CA GLY A 31 -11.26 -2.17 9.38
C GLY A 31 -11.45 -0.76 8.83
N GLY A 32 -10.37 -0.09 8.45
CA GLY A 32 -10.36 1.25 7.88
C GLY A 32 -10.54 1.30 6.36
N GLN A 33 -10.27 2.49 5.82
CA GLN A 33 -10.05 2.68 4.38
C GLN A 33 -8.56 2.63 4.12
N ILE A 34 -8.16 1.82 3.16
CA ILE A 34 -6.77 1.60 2.79
C ILE A 34 -6.51 2.02 1.34
N THR A 35 -5.35 2.62 1.10
CA THR A 35 -4.86 2.97 -0.23
C THR A 35 -3.39 2.61 -0.36
N GLU A 36 -2.93 2.34 -1.57
CA GLU A 36 -1.51 2.19 -1.90
C GLU A 36 -1.07 3.37 -2.77
N THR A 37 0.09 3.96 -2.47
CA THR A 37 0.68 5.04 -3.29
C THR A 37 1.51 4.45 -4.43
N ALA A 38 1.87 5.29 -5.41
CA ALA A 38 2.74 4.87 -6.51
C ALA A 38 4.12 4.38 -6.06
N ASP A 39 4.60 4.82 -4.89
CA ASP A 39 5.87 4.40 -4.32
C ASP A 39 5.74 3.13 -3.45
N GLY A 40 4.57 2.48 -3.43
CA GLY A 40 4.33 1.23 -2.70
C GLY A 40 4.00 1.41 -1.21
N TRP A 41 3.61 2.62 -0.79
CA TRP A 41 3.18 2.88 0.59
C TRP A 41 1.72 2.48 0.77
N ARG A 42 1.44 1.57 1.71
CA ARG A 42 0.07 1.22 2.11
C ARG A 42 -0.34 2.05 3.30
N ILE A 43 -1.37 2.88 3.13
CA ILE A 43 -1.85 3.82 4.14
C ILE A 43 -3.28 3.46 4.49
N GLU A 44 -3.53 3.15 5.76
CA GLU A 44 -4.86 2.87 6.28
C GLU A 44 -5.30 3.95 7.26
N PHE A 45 -6.52 4.46 7.11
CA PHE A 45 -7.18 5.34 8.07
C PHE A 45 -8.42 4.66 8.65
N ALA A 46 -8.57 4.65 9.97
CA ALA A 46 -9.76 4.13 10.64
C ALA A 46 -10.21 5.03 11.79
N VAL A 47 -11.52 5.03 12.06
CA VAL A 47 -12.08 5.62 13.28
C VAL A 47 -12.12 4.53 14.35
N ARG A 48 -11.33 4.67 15.42
CA ARG A 48 -11.27 3.71 16.53
C ARG A 48 -11.06 4.45 17.85
N ASP A 49 -11.68 3.93 18.91
CA ASP A 49 -11.56 4.46 20.28
C ASP A 49 -11.86 5.97 20.38
N GLY A 50 -12.83 6.44 19.59
CA GLY A 50 -13.27 7.83 19.57
C GLY A 50 -12.37 8.80 18.77
N GLY A 51 -11.35 8.31 18.07
CA GLY A 51 -10.45 9.14 17.26
C GLY A 51 -10.13 8.54 15.89
N VAL A 52 -9.53 9.35 15.02
CA VAL A 52 -8.95 8.87 13.76
C VAL A 52 -7.54 8.37 14.04
N ARG A 53 -7.20 7.20 13.50
CA ARG A 53 -5.85 6.60 13.55
C ARG A 53 -5.36 6.34 12.14
N ALA A 54 -4.05 6.37 11.95
CA ALA A 54 -3.40 6.07 10.68
C ALA A 54 -2.32 5.01 10.87
N TRP A 55 -2.19 4.11 9.89
CA TRP A 55 -1.09 3.15 9.77
C TRP A 55 -0.44 3.34 8.42
N VAL A 56 0.89 3.43 8.40
CA VAL A 56 1.67 3.52 7.16
C VAL A 56 2.59 2.32 7.12
N ARG A 57 2.49 1.54 6.06
CA ARG A 57 3.24 0.31 5.85
C ARG A 57 3.95 0.33 4.52
N ASP A 58 5.07 -0.39 4.45
CA ASP A 58 5.66 -0.76 3.17
C ASP A 58 4.81 -1.83 2.47
N HIS A 59 5.20 -2.16 1.25
CA HIS A 59 4.54 -3.17 0.45
C HIS A 59 4.56 -4.59 1.07
N GLY A 60 5.49 -4.85 1.99
CA GLY A 60 5.57 -6.09 2.78
C GLY A 60 4.82 -6.03 4.11
N ASP A 61 3.90 -5.06 4.25
CA ASP A 61 3.08 -4.78 5.43
C ASP A 61 3.89 -4.44 6.70
N LYS A 62 5.15 -4.01 6.58
CA LYS A 62 5.94 -3.59 7.74
C LYS A 62 5.60 -2.14 8.11
N PRO A 63 5.40 -1.82 9.40
CA PRO A 63 5.19 -0.44 9.83
C PRO A 63 6.36 0.45 9.45
N VAL A 64 6.05 1.68 9.05
CA VAL A 64 7.06 2.70 8.74
C VAL A 64 6.80 3.94 9.57
N ALA A 65 7.88 4.48 10.13
CA ALA A 65 7.91 5.80 10.75
C ALA A 65 7.67 6.90 9.71
N ALA A 66 6.40 7.11 9.37
CA ALA A 66 5.98 8.16 8.46
C ALA A 66 6.04 9.54 9.13
N THR A 67 6.44 10.55 8.36
CA THR A 67 6.40 11.95 8.78
C THR A 67 5.40 12.73 7.91
N GLY A 68 5.05 13.94 8.31
CA GLY A 68 4.10 14.78 7.59
C GLY A 68 2.75 14.90 8.29
N LYS A 69 1.68 15.11 7.51
CA LYS A 69 0.34 15.41 8.03
C LYS A 69 -0.76 14.73 7.22
N ALA A 70 -1.84 14.37 7.90
CA ALA A 70 -3.12 14.03 7.29
C ALA A 70 -4.03 15.26 7.29
N THR A 71 -4.73 15.51 6.19
CA THR A 71 -5.77 16.53 6.13
C THR A 71 -7.13 15.88 6.37
N LEU A 72 -7.75 16.22 7.48
CA LEU A 72 -9.09 15.78 7.85
C LEU A 72 -10.12 16.83 7.41
N LEU A 73 -11.23 16.35 6.83
CA LEU A 73 -12.38 17.17 6.51
C LEU A 73 -13.48 16.88 7.55
N VAL A 74 -13.65 17.78 8.52
CA VAL A 74 -14.62 17.62 9.62
C VAL A 74 -15.62 18.77 9.59
N GLY A 75 -16.89 18.45 9.35
CA GLY A 75 -17.96 19.47 9.30
C GLY A 75 -17.70 20.58 8.27
N GLY A 76 -17.11 20.24 7.12
CA GLY A 76 -16.75 21.20 6.06
C GLY A 76 -15.49 22.02 6.34
N LYS A 77 -14.81 21.81 7.48
CA LYS A 77 -13.52 22.45 7.79
C LYS A 77 -12.37 21.52 7.48
N LYS A 78 -11.27 22.10 6.98
CA LYS A 78 -9.99 21.41 6.85
C LYS A 78 -9.24 21.50 8.18
N LEU A 79 -8.75 20.37 8.66
CA LEU A 79 -7.86 20.27 9.80
C LEU A 79 -6.65 19.44 9.40
N ASP A 80 -5.48 20.06 9.45
CA ASP A 80 -4.21 19.39 9.20
C ASP A 80 -3.67 18.85 10.53
N VAL A 81 -3.54 17.52 10.65
CA VAL A 81 -3.01 16.85 11.84
C VAL A 81 -1.72 16.12 11.52
N PRO A 82 -0.68 16.20 12.36
CA PRO A 82 0.55 15.45 12.13
C PRO A 82 0.26 13.94 12.13
N LEU A 83 0.95 13.20 11.26
CA LEU A 83 1.03 11.75 11.41
C LEU A 83 1.76 11.44 12.72
N LYS A 84 1.34 10.36 13.38
CA LYS A 84 1.92 9.90 14.64
C LYS A 84 2.54 8.51 14.47
N ALA A 85 3.08 7.99 15.56
CA ALA A 85 3.52 6.61 15.62
C ALA A 85 2.38 5.65 15.24
N ASP A 86 2.76 4.45 14.79
CA ASP A 86 1.89 3.46 14.19
C ASP A 86 0.59 3.25 14.98
N GLY A 87 -0.54 3.64 14.38
CA GLY A 87 -1.86 3.47 14.97
C GLY A 87 -2.19 4.39 16.14
N GLU A 88 -1.38 5.37 16.50
CA GLU A 88 -1.76 6.36 17.51
C GLU A 88 -2.91 7.26 17.04
N VAL A 89 -3.69 7.79 17.99
CA VAL A 89 -4.78 8.72 17.69
C VAL A 89 -4.22 10.03 17.18
N LEU A 90 -4.65 10.41 15.97
CA LEU A 90 -4.34 11.69 15.37
C LEU A 90 -5.01 12.80 16.18
N THR A 91 -4.22 13.78 16.60
CA THR A 91 -4.68 14.97 17.30
C THR A 91 -4.07 16.19 16.63
N ALA A 92 -4.78 17.31 16.67
CA ALA A 92 -4.23 18.61 16.30
C ALA A 92 -3.13 19.07 17.27
#